data_AF-A0A957Q0Y4-F1
#
_entry.id   AF-A0A957Q0Y4-F1
#
_cell.length_a   1.000
_cell.length_b   1.000
_cell.length_c   1.000
_cell.angle_alpha   90.00
_cell.angle_beta   90.00
_cell.angle_gamma   90.00
#
_symmetry.space_group_name_H-M   'P 1'
#
loop_
_entity.id
_entity.type
_entity.pdbx_description
1 polymer ?
#
loop_
_entity_poly.entity_id
_entity_poly.type
_entity_poly.pdbx_seq_one_letter_code
_entity_poly.pdbx_strand_id
1 'polypeptide(L)'
;MSNDYSHFQRYLAAKKSVDDRALNAHVWQRLQHELALRHPTATAPLRVIEIGGGIGTMIEHILERTLLTQAHYLLVDEVAGNIADARRRLPVWA
;
A
#
# COMPACT_ATOMS: atom_id res chain seq x y z
N MET A 1 -6.15 -16.46 -23.75
CA MET A 1 -4.85 -16.49 -23.04
C MET A 1 -5.07 -16.02 -21.60
N SER A 2 -5.69 -16.86 -20.77
CA SER A 2 -6.41 -16.38 -19.57
C SER A 2 -6.30 -17.35 -18.38
N ASN A 3 -5.09 -17.80 -18.04
CA ASN A 3 -4.89 -18.66 -16.86
C ASN A 3 -3.66 -18.32 -15.99
N ASP A 4 -2.85 -17.31 -16.34
CA ASP A 4 -1.60 -17.01 -15.61
C ASP A 4 -1.75 -15.94 -14.51
N TYR A 5 -2.70 -15.02 -14.69
CA TYR A 5 -2.85 -13.89 -13.76
C TYR A 5 -3.29 -14.34 -12.36
N SER A 6 -4.22 -15.29 -12.23
CA SER A 6 -4.66 -15.79 -10.92
C SER A 6 -3.54 -16.47 -10.13
N HIS A 7 -2.56 -17.09 -10.82
CA HIS A 7 -1.36 -17.64 -10.20
C HIS A 7 -0.45 -16.51 -9.68
N PHE A 8 -0.35 -15.41 -10.44
CA PHE A 8 0.45 -14.26 -10.05
C PHE A 8 -0.10 -13.55 -8.79
N GLN A 9 -1.41 -13.31 -8.67
CA GLN A 9 -1.96 -12.71 -7.43
C GLN A 9 -1.78 -13.62 -6.21
N ARG A 10 -1.94 -14.94 -6.40
CA ARG A 10 -1.65 -15.91 -5.32
C ARG A 10 -0.19 -15.88 -4.90
N TYR A 11 0.73 -15.77 -5.85
CA TYR A 11 2.15 -15.59 -5.56
C TYR A 11 2.42 -14.29 -4.79
N LEU A 12 1.85 -13.16 -5.24
CA LEU A 12 1.98 -11.88 -4.54
C LEU A 12 1.42 -11.94 -3.10
N ALA A 13 0.33 -12.68 -2.90
CA ALA A 13 -0.22 -12.90 -1.56
C ALA A 13 0.72 -13.74 -0.69
N ALA A 14 1.29 -14.81 -1.26
CA ALA A 14 2.17 -15.72 -0.54
C ALA A 14 3.49 -15.06 -0.11
N LYS A 15 4.01 -14.09 -0.89
CA LYS A 15 5.24 -13.37 -0.53
C LYS A 15 5.07 -12.32 0.56
N LYS A 16 3.84 -12.00 1.00
CA LYS A 16 3.59 -10.97 2.01
C LYS A 16 4.48 -11.13 3.26
N SER A 17 4.55 -12.34 3.83
CA SER A 17 5.37 -12.59 5.03
C SER A 17 6.88 -12.38 4.83
N VAL A 18 7.37 -12.49 3.60
CA VAL A 18 8.76 -12.17 3.25
C VAL A 18 8.93 -10.66 3.17
N ASP A 19 8.03 -9.96 2.47
CA ASP A 19 8.06 -8.50 2.37
C ASP A 19 7.93 -7.82 3.74
N ASP A 20 7.04 -8.32 4.60
CA ASP A 20 6.81 -7.83 5.97
C ASP A 20 8.10 -7.83 6.80
N ARG A 21 8.95 -8.86 6.60
CA ARG A 21 10.25 -8.99 7.26
C ARG A 21 11.36 -8.21 6.57
N ALA A 22 11.24 -7.99 5.27
CA ALA A 22 12.19 -7.22 4.48
C ALA A 22 12.03 -5.70 4.66
N LEU A 23 10.87 -5.26 5.16
CA LEU A 23 10.59 -3.84 5.39
C LEU A 23 11.54 -3.26 6.44
N ASN A 24 12.37 -2.31 6.02
CA ASN A 24 13.38 -1.72 6.89
C ASN A 24 12.75 -0.75 7.90
N ALA A 25 12.82 -1.12 9.19
CA ALA A 25 12.23 -0.34 10.27
C ALA A 25 12.82 1.08 10.40
N HIS A 26 14.12 1.27 10.12
CA HIS A 26 14.75 2.58 10.20
C HIS A 26 14.26 3.52 9.10
N VAL A 27 14.14 3.02 7.87
CA VAL A 27 13.57 3.79 6.74
C VAL A 27 12.12 4.16 7.03
N TRP A 28 11.34 3.22 7.58
CA TRP A 28 9.95 3.49 7.98
C TRP A 28 9.84 4.61 9.02
N GLN A 29 10.63 4.54 10.08
CA GLN A 29 10.67 5.59 11.11
C GLN A 29 11.11 6.94 10.55
N ARG A 30 12.09 6.95 9.64
CA ARG A 30 12.52 8.19 8.98
C ARG A 30 11.41 8.77 8.11
N LEU A 31 10.69 7.95 7.36
CA LEU A 31 9.53 8.40 6.58
C LEU A 31 8.45 9.00 7.48
N GLN A 32 8.08 8.33 8.58
CA GLN A 32 7.13 8.86 9.58
C GLN A 32 7.56 10.24 10.09
N HIS A 33 8.83 10.38 10.46
CA HIS A 33 9.37 11.64 10.97
C HIS A 33 9.33 12.76 9.93
N GLU A 34 9.77 12.49 8.70
CA GLU A 34 9.77 13.49 7.62
C GLU A 34 8.35 13.92 7.24
N LEU A 35 7.38 13.00 7.21
CA LEU A 35 5.98 13.33 6.96
C LEU A 35 5.42 14.22 8.06
N ALA A 36 5.68 13.93 9.33
CA ALA A 36 5.24 14.76 10.44
C ALA A 36 5.84 16.17 10.41
N LEU A 37 7.12 16.31 10.04
CA LEU A 37 7.77 17.61 9.91
C LEU A 37 7.25 18.44 8.73
N ARG A 38 6.98 17.79 7.59
CA ARG A 38 6.57 18.46 6.34
C ARG A 38 5.06 18.70 6.27
N HIS A 39 4.29 17.95 7.04
CA HIS A 39 2.84 18.02 7.08
C HIS A 39 2.29 18.09 8.54
N PRO A 40 2.75 19.05 9.36
CA PRO A 40 2.50 19.08 10.81
C PRO A 40 1.05 19.44 11.17
N THR A 41 0.33 20.12 10.29
CA THR A 41 -1.05 20.59 10.51
C THR A 41 -1.82 20.48 9.20
N ALA A 42 -2.61 19.42 9.05
CA ALA A 42 -3.35 19.11 7.84
C ALA A 42 -4.51 20.10 7.63
N THR A 43 -4.22 21.26 7.05
CA THR A 43 -5.26 22.11 6.43
C THR A 43 -5.86 21.43 5.20
N ALA A 44 -5.16 20.44 4.63
CA ALA A 44 -5.66 19.54 3.61
C ALA A 44 -5.09 18.11 3.81
N PRO A 45 -5.77 17.05 3.34
CA PRO A 45 -5.24 15.69 3.38
C PRO A 45 -3.98 15.52 2.52
N LEU A 46 -3.04 14.68 2.97
CA LEU A 46 -1.86 14.32 2.18
C LEU A 46 -2.30 13.57 0.91
N ARG A 47 -1.68 13.84 -0.23
CA ARG A 47 -1.97 13.12 -1.48
C ARG A 47 -0.82 12.16 -1.79
N VAL A 48 -1.12 10.87 -1.87
CA VAL A 48 -0.14 9.80 -2.11
C VAL A 48 -0.53 9.03 -3.36
N ILE A 49 0.47 8.76 -4.21
CA ILE A 49 0.34 7.85 -5.34
C ILE A 49 1.31 6.69 -5.17
N GLU A 50 0.81 5.47 -5.23
CA GLU A 50 1.60 4.24 -5.26
C GLU A 50 1.58 3.69 -6.68
N ILE A 51 2.77 3.52 -7.25
CA ILE A 51 2.96 3.01 -8.61
C ILE A 51 3.42 1.55 -8.50
N GLY A 52 2.72 0.64 -9.17
CA GLY A 52 2.97 -0.79 -9.08
C GLY A 52 2.52 -1.38 -7.74
N GLY A 53 1.38 -0.93 -7.22
CA GLY A 53 0.91 -1.32 -5.88
C GLY A 53 0.40 -2.76 -5.77
N GLY A 54 0.37 -3.51 -6.87
CA GLY A 54 0.01 -4.92 -6.88
C GLY A 54 -1.35 -5.15 -6.23
N ILE A 55 -1.42 -6.17 -5.39
CA ILE A 55 -2.64 -6.56 -4.67
C ILE A 55 -2.92 -5.70 -3.42
N GLY A 56 -2.21 -4.58 -3.24
CA GLY A 56 -2.49 -3.62 -2.17
C GLY A 56 -1.81 -3.90 -0.82
N THR A 57 -0.77 -4.73 -0.77
CA THR A 57 -0.12 -5.07 0.52
C THR A 57 0.54 -3.86 1.20
N MET A 58 1.07 -2.90 0.43
CA MET A 58 1.71 -1.72 1.01
C MET A 58 0.69 -0.81 1.71
N ILE A 59 -0.46 -0.55 1.10
CA ILE A 59 -1.51 0.24 1.74
C ILE A 59 -2.10 -0.48 2.96
N GLU A 60 -2.21 -1.81 2.95
CA GLU A 60 -2.50 -2.58 4.18
C GLU A 60 -1.50 -2.25 5.30
N HIS A 61 -0.19 -2.30 5.01
CA HIS A 61 0.83 -1.94 6.01
C HIS A 61 0.77 -0.49 6.49
N ILE A 62 0.49 0.44 5.57
CA ILE A 62 0.34 1.87 5.89
C ILE A 62 -0.79 2.07 6.89
N LEU A 63 -1.92 1.38 6.69
CA LEU A 63 -3.08 1.41 7.59
C LEU A 63 -2.76 0.72 8.92
N GLU A 64 -2.19 -0.48 8.91
CA GLU A 64 -1.85 -1.26 10.11
C GLU A 64 -0.84 -0.54 11.03
N ARG A 65 0.10 0.21 10.44
CA ARG A 65 1.16 0.91 11.16
C ARG A 65 0.87 2.41 11.34
N THR A 66 -0.35 2.84 10.98
CA THR A 66 -0.85 4.21 11.14
C THR A 66 0.11 5.28 10.58
N LEU A 67 0.76 4.99 9.45
CA LEU A 67 1.69 5.95 8.82
C LEU A 67 0.93 7.18 8.32
N LEU A 68 -0.27 6.97 7.78
CA LEU A 68 -1.14 8.02 7.26
C LEU A 68 -2.45 8.02 8.05
N THR A 69 -2.83 9.18 8.57
CA THR A 69 -4.09 9.37 9.33
C THR A 69 -5.16 10.10 8.52
N GLN A 70 -4.76 11.01 7.64
CA GLN A 70 -5.64 11.70 6.69
C GLN A 70 -4.93 11.88 5.36
N ALA A 71 -5.32 11.07 4.38
CA ALA A 71 -4.72 11.11 3.05
C ALA A 71 -5.71 10.73 1.95
N HIS A 72 -5.48 11.23 0.74
CA HIS A 72 -6.00 10.66 -0.50
C HIS A 72 -4.93 9.73 -1.07
N TYR A 73 -5.23 8.44 -1.14
CA TYR A 73 -4.32 7.42 -1.65
C TYR A 73 -4.79 6.91 -3.01
N LEU A 74 -3.92 6.97 -4.01
CA LEU A 74 -4.15 6.41 -5.33
C LEU A 74 -3.17 5.28 -5.58
N LEU A 75 -3.68 4.05 -5.65
CA LEU A 75 -2.92 2.90 -6.09
C LEU A 75 -3.09 2.71 -7.61
N VAL A 76 -1.98 2.59 -8.32
CA VAL A 76 -1.94 2.30 -9.76
C VAL A 76 -1.14 1.02 -9.99
N ASP A 77 -1.64 0.15 -10.86
CA ASP A 77 -0.99 -1.07 -11.30
C ASP A 77 -1.42 -1.38 -12.74
N GLU A 78 -0.53 -1.97 -13.52
CA GLU A 78 -0.82 -2.32 -14.93
C GLU A 78 -1.70 -3.57 -15.05
N VAL A 79 -1.70 -4.44 -14.04
CA VAL A 79 -2.43 -5.69 -14.06
C VAL A 79 -3.81 -5.50 -13.42
N ALA A 80 -4.87 -5.52 -14.22
CA ALA A 80 -6.24 -5.33 -13.74
C ALA A 80 -6.64 -6.32 -12.62
N GLY A 81 -6.12 -7.56 -12.66
CA GLY A 81 -6.34 -8.56 -11.60
C GLY A 81 -5.77 -8.14 -10.24
N ASN A 82 -4.64 -7.44 -10.23
CA ASN A 82 -4.03 -6.90 -9.02
C ASN A 82 -4.93 -5.83 -8.39
N ILE A 83 -5.43 -4.90 -9.20
CA ILE A 83 -6.38 -3.86 -8.78
C ILE A 83 -7.67 -4.47 -8.23
N ALA A 84 -8.21 -5.50 -8.89
CA ALA A 84 -9.41 -6.18 -8.43
C ALA A 84 -9.19 -6.87 -7.07
N ASP A 85 -8.02 -7.47 -6.84
CA ASP A 85 -7.66 -8.05 -5.54
C ASP A 85 -7.43 -6.98 -4.47
N ALA A 86 -6.73 -5.89 -4.79
CA ALA A 86 -6.54 -4.77 -3.88
C ALA A 86 -7.88 -4.22 -3.40
N ARG A 87 -8.85 -4.02 -4.30
CA ARG A 87 -10.21 -3.58 -3.95
C ARG A 87 -10.98 -4.56 -3.06
N ARG A 88 -10.72 -5.87 -3.18
CA ARG A 88 -11.37 -6.89 -2.33
C ARG A 88 -10.74 -6.93 -0.93
N ARG A 89 -9.44 -6.69 -0.84
CA ARG A 89 -8.66 -6.77 0.40
C ARG A 89 -8.84 -5.53 1.26
N LEU A 90 -8.85 -4.37 0.62
CA LEU A 90 -8.92 -3.11 1.34
C LEU A 90 -10.33 -2.86 1.88
N PRO A 91 -10.43 -2.35 3.13
CA PRO A 91 -11.72 -2.03 3.70
C PRO A 91 -12.41 -0.93 2.89
N VAL A 92 -13.73 -1.05 2.70
CA VAL A 92 -14.54 -0.12 1.90
C VAL A 92 -14.61 1.30 2.51
N TRP A 93 -14.19 1.47 3.76
CA TRP A 93 -14.15 2.77 4.45
C TRP A 93 -12.81 3.52 4.29
N ALA A 94 -11.82 2.90 3.66
CA ALA A 94 -10.51 3.49 3.40
C ALA A 94 -10.35 3.94 1.94
#